data_AF-A0A9X3KIY3-F1
#
_entry.id   AF-A0A9X3KIY3-F1
#
_cell.length_a   1.000
_cell.length_b   1.000
_cell.length_c   1.000
_cell.angle_alpha   90.00
_cell.angle_beta   90.00
_cell.angle_gamma   90.00
#
_symmetry.space_group_name_H-M   'P 1'
#
loop_
_entity.id
_entity.type
_entity.pdbx_description
1 polymer ?
#
loop_
_entity_poly.entity_id
_entity_poly.type
_entity_poly.pdbx_seq_one_letter_code
_entity_poly.pdbx_strand_id
1 'polypeptide(L)'
;MLKTDTRQANWRRANPAKYEAHLLVQRAVKAGELRKNTCEVCGDEDVDAHHDQYDEPLNVRWLCRRHHTRLHHYGGDLFPIRTSP
;
A
#
# COMPACT_ATOMS: atom_id res chain seq x y z
N MET A 1 -14.68 -3.09 25.42
CA MET A 1 -14.02 -2.72 24.15
C MET A 1 -12.84 -3.66 23.93
N LEU A 2 -12.86 -4.48 22.87
CA LEU A 2 -11.73 -5.32 22.51
C LEU A 2 -10.58 -4.42 22.04
N LYS A 3 -9.61 -4.14 22.93
CA LYS A 3 -8.34 -3.51 22.55
C LYS A 3 -7.43 -4.64 22.05
N THR A 4 -7.59 -4.99 20.79
CA THR A 4 -6.72 -5.99 20.17
C THR A 4 -5.36 -5.36 19.88
N ASP A 5 -4.32 -5.76 20.61
CA ASP A 5 -2.96 -5.24 20.50
C ASP A 5 -2.08 -6.05 19.53
N THR A 6 -2.67 -6.47 18.41
CA THR A 6 -1.90 -7.14 17.36
C THR A 6 -0.89 -6.18 16.74
N ARG A 7 0.21 -6.74 16.20
CA ARG A 7 1.20 -5.97 15.43
C ARG A 7 0.55 -5.10 14.36
N GLN A 8 -0.49 -5.62 13.70
CA GLN A 8 -1.23 -4.88 12.67
C GLN A 8 -2.04 -3.71 13.25
N ALA A 9 -2.73 -3.91 14.38
CA ALA A 9 -3.46 -2.83 15.05
C ALA A 9 -2.51 -1.72 15.53
N ASN A 10 -1.36 -2.08 16.09
CA ASN A 10 -0.32 -1.13 16.48
C ASN A 10 0.24 -0.35 15.28
N TRP A 11 0.51 -1.02 14.16
CA TRP A 11 1.00 -0.36 12.95
C TRP A 11 0.00 0.65 12.39
N ARG A 12 -1.30 0.30 12.33
CA ARG A 12 -2.37 1.21 11.87
C ARG A 12 -2.45 2.47 12.74
N ARG A 13 -2.36 2.32 14.08
CA ARG A 13 -2.35 3.45 15.02
C ARG A 13 -1.13 4.36 14.83
N ALA A 14 0.04 3.76 14.57
CA ALA A 14 1.28 4.51 14.38
C ALA A 14 1.41 5.14 12.97
N ASN A 15 0.62 4.70 11.99
CA ASN A 15 0.72 5.15 10.59
C ASN A 15 -0.66 5.51 10.01
N PRO A 16 -1.37 6.51 10.55
CA PRO A 16 -2.74 6.83 10.14
C PRO A 16 -2.86 7.20 8.66
N ALA A 17 -2.00 8.07 8.14
CA ALA A 17 -2.02 8.48 6.73
C ALA A 17 -1.76 7.31 5.77
N LYS A 18 -0.81 6.42 6.11
CA LYS A 18 -0.55 5.22 5.31
C LYS A 18 -1.72 4.26 5.35
N TYR A 19 -2.35 4.11 6.52
CA TYR A 19 -3.52 3.27 6.66
C TYR A 19 -4.69 3.82 5.84
N GLU A 20 -4.89 5.13 5.82
CA GLU A 20 -5.88 5.80 4.98
C GLU A 20 -5.62 5.54 3.49
N ALA A 21 -4.38 5.66 3.01
CA ALA A 21 -4.04 5.34 1.62
C ALA A 21 -4.43 3.90 1.24
N HIS A 22 -4.11 2.92 2.08
CA HIS A 22 -4.55 1.54 1.87
C HIS A 22 -6.08 1.41 1.82
N LEU A 23 -6.82 2.13 2.67
CA LEU A 23 -8.28 2.11 2.65
C LEU A 23 -8.85 2.73 1.37
N LEU A 24 -8.23 3.79 0.85
CA LEU A 24 -8.65 4.44 -0.40
C LEU A 24 -8.43 3.52 -1.60
N VAL A 25 -7.29 2.83 -1.69
CA VAL A 25 -7.06 1.79 -2.71
C VAL A 25 -8.12 0.70 -2.62
N GLN A 26 -8.37 0.16 -1.42
CA GLN A 26 -9.37 -0.90 -1.23
C GLN A 26 -10.77 -0.46 -1.67
N ARG A 27 -11.16 0.77 -1.37
CA ARG A 27 -12.44 1.34 -1.78
C ARG A 27 -12.51 1.52 -3.29
N ALA A 28 -11.49 2.14 -3.91
CA ALA A 28 -11.45 2.38 -5.35
C ALA A 28 -11.46 1.08 -6.16
N VAL A 29 -10.74 0.05 -5.70
CA VAL A 29 -10.78 -1.29 -6.30
C VAL A 29 -12.16 -1.92 -6.19
N LYS A 30 -12.78 -1.84 -5.00
CA LYS A 30 -14.13 -2.38 -4.78
C LYS A 30 -15.18 -1.64 -5.62
N ALA A 31 -15.03 -0.33 -5.79
CA ALA A 31 -15.91 0.51 -6.61
C ALA A 31 -15.68 0.32 -8.13
N GLY A 32 -14.56 -0.29 -8.53
CA GLY A 32 -14.16 -0.43 -9.94
C GLY A 32 -13.52 0.83 -10.53
N GLU A 33 -13.27 1.85 -9.71
CA GLU A 33 -12.58 3.09 -10.07
C GLU A 33 -11.08 2.88 -10.27
N LEU A 34 -10.51 1.92 -9.55
CA LEU A 34 -9.11 1.50 -9.69
C LEU A 34 -9.06 0.02 -10.08
N ARG A 35 -8.50 -0.28 -11.25
CA ARG A 35 -8.34 -1.67 -11.71
C ARG A 35 -6.99 -2.20 -11.25
N LYS A 36 -6.98 -3.43 -10.75
CA LYS A 36 -5.74 -4.16 -10.51
C LYS A 36 -5.11 -4.53 -11.85
N ASN A 37 -3.83 -4.21 -12.03
CA ASN A 37 -3.02 -4.79 -13.10
C ASN A 37 -2.25 -6.01 -12.58
N THR A 38 -1.63 -6.75 -13.49
CA THR A 38 -0.70 -7.81 -13.11
C THR A 38 0.60 -7.22 -12.58
N CYS A 39 1.43 -8.07 -11.97
CA CYS A 39 2.73 -7.66 -11.44
C CYS A 39 3.58 -7.06 -12.56
N GLU A 40 4.03 -5.82 -12.41
CA GLU A 40 4.84 -5.11 -13.42
C GLU A 40 6.17 -5.82 -13.77
N VAL A 41 6.65 -6.70 -12.89
CA VAL A 41 7.92 -7.41 -13.07
C VAL A 41 7.76 -8.79 -13.71
N CYS A 42 6.70 -9.52 -13.40
CA CYS A 42 6.54 -10.91 -13.89
C CYS A 42 5.16 -11.30 -14.39
N GLY A 43 4.19 -10.38 -14.40
CA GLY A 43 2.85 -10.64 -14.91
C GLY A 43 1.95 -11.51 -14.03
N ASP A 44 2.35 -11.81 -12.79
CA ASP A 44 1.50 -12.54 -11.83
C ASP A 44 0.22 -11.74 -11.53
N GLU A 45 -0.92 -12.44 -11.42
CA GLU A 45 -2.22 -11.84 -11.13
C GLU A 45 -2.45 -11.62 -9.64
N ASP A 46 -1.75 -12.36 -8.77
CA ASP A 46 -1.82 -12.17 -7.32
C ASP A 46 -0.90 -11.02 -6.88
N VAL A 47 -1.50 -9.84 -6.78
CA VAL A 47 -0.79 -8.57 -6.56
C VAL A 47 -1.28 -7.81 -5.33
N ASP A 48 -0.31 -7.16 -4.70
CA ASP A 48 -0.49 -6.08 -3.73
C ASP A 48 -0.32 -4.72 -4.43
N ALA A 49 -1.01 -3.71 -3.90
CA ALA A 49 -0.73 -2.32 -4.24
C ALA A 49 0.51 -1.84 -3.47
N HIS A 50 1.51 -1.39 -4.21
CA HIS A 50 2.71 -0.74 -3.68
C HIS A 50 2.56 0.77 -3.84
N HIS A 51 2.82 1.52 -2.77
CA HIS A 51 2.75 2.99 -2.78
C HIS A 51 4.17 3.55 -2.79
N ASP A 52 4.62 4.12 -3.91
CA ASP A 52 5.88 4.86 -3.91
C ASP A 52 5.75 6.16 -3.09
N GLN A 53 4.58 6.80 -3.12
CA GLN A 53 4.21 7.99 -2.35
C GLN A 53 2.83 7.79 -1.70
N TYR A 54 2.73 8.00 -0.39
CA TYR A 54 1.50 7.72 0.37
C TYR A 54 0.49 8.87 0.37
N ASP A 55 0.89 10.06 -0.05
CA ASP A 55 0.03 11.23 -0.29
C ASP A 55 -0.68 11.19 -1.66
N GLU A 56 -0.29 10.26 -2.54
CA GLU A 56 -0.95 9.94 -3.80
C GLU A 56 -1.61 8.53 -3.73
N PRO A 57 -2.67 8.34 -2.93
CA PRO A 57 -3.12 7.01 -2.51
C PRO A 57 -3.61 6.11 -3.65
N LEU A 58 -4.04 6.66 -4.78
CA LEU A 58 -4.50 5.87 -5.93
C LEU A 58 -3.40 5.68 -6.99
N ASN A 59 -2.25 6.35 -6.85
CA ASN A 59 -1.08 6.16 -7.69
C ASN A 59 -0.25 5.01 -7.15
N VAL A 60 -0.66 3.79 -7.50
CA VAL A 60 -0.03 2.55 -7.01
C VAL A 60 0.53 1.72 -8.13
N ARG A 61 1.59 1.00 -7.79
CA ARG A 61 2.17 -0.04 -8.63
C ARG A 61 1.62 -1.39 -8.20
N TRP A 62 1.37 -2.26 -9.17
CA TRP A 62 0.89 -3.61 -8.87
C TRP A 62 2.06 -4.57 -8.86
N LEU A 63 2.31 -5.19 -7.71
CA LEU A 63 3.44 -6.10 -7.52
C LEU A 63 3.00 -7.36 -6.78
N CYS A 64 3.45 -8.52 -7.26
CA CYS A 64 3.26 -9.75 -6.49
C CYS A 64 4.09 -9.70 -5.21
N ARG A 65 3.70 -10.50 -4.21
CA ARG A 65 4.31 -10.48 -2.87
C ARG A 65 5.84 -10.57 -2.89
N ARG A 66 6.39 -11.39 -3.80
CA ARG A 66 7.84 -11.57 -3.98
C ARG A 66 8.54 -10.29 -4.42
N HIS A 67 8.02 -9.63 -5.46
CA HIS A 67 8.62 -8.40 -5.98
C HIS A 67 8.35 -7.21 -5.08
N HIS A 68 7.17 -7.16 -4.45
CA HIS A 68 6.84 -6.14 -3.46
C HIS A 68 7.85 -6.19 -2.29
N THR A 69 8.01 -7.34 -1.65
CA THR A 69 8.95 -7.52 -0.53
C THR A 69 10.39 -7.24 -0.95
N ARG A 70 10.80 -7.67 -2.17
CA ARG A 70 12.12 -7.36 -2.73
C ARG A 70 12.34 -5.85 -2.81
N LEU A 71 11.37 -5.10 -3.33
CA LEU A 71 11.48 -3.65 -3.49
C LEU A 71 11.71 -2.96 -2.14
N HIS A 72 10.93 -3.33 -1.12
CA HIS A 72 11.12 -2.87 0.27
C HIS A 72 12.51 -3.17 0.82
N HIS A 73 13.04 -4.39 0.58
CA HIS A 73 14.35 -4.80 1.07
C HIS A 73 15.51 -4.04 0.43
N TYR A 74 15.39 -3.64 -0.84
CA TYR A 74 16.41 -2.86 -1.55
C TYR A 74 16.22 -1.33 -1.42
N GLY A 75 15.38 -0.87 -0.49
CA GLY A 75 15.19 0.55 -0.17
C GLY A 75 14.04 1.24 -0.90
N GLY A 76 13.28 0.53 -1.74
CA GLY A 76 12.02 0.99 -2.31
C GLY A 76 10.88 0.80 -1.31
N ASP A 77 10.91 1.58 -0.23
CA ASP A 77 9.75 2.12 0.51
C ASP A 77 10.26 2.94 1.69
N LEU A 78 10.57 4.21 1.42
CA LEU A 78 11.09 5.17 2.40
C LEU A 78 10.13 6.34 2.60
N PHE A 79 8.83 6.05 2.64
CA PHE A 79 7.76 6.88 3.20
C PHE A 79 7.95 8.41 3.17
N PRO A 80 8.04 9.09 2.01
CA PRO A 80 7.77 10.51 1.98
C PRO A 80 6.24 10.65 2.03
N ILE A 81 5.72 11.07 3.18
CA ILE A 81 4.52 11.90 3.15
C ILE A 81 5.10 13.29 2.92
N ARG A 82 4.85 13.91 1.77
CA ARG A 82 5.30 15.30 1.57
C ARG A 82 4.45 16.15 2.50
N THR A 83 4.96 16.44 3.70
CA THR A 83 4.43 17.54 4.50
C THR A 83 4.77 18.82 3.74
N SER A 84 3.85 19.29 2.91
CA SER A 84 3.93 20.64 2.34
C SER A 84 4.01 21.66 3.49
N PRO A 85 4.81 22.73 3.35
CA PRO A 85 4.91 23.80 4.35
C PRO A 85 3.61 24.59 4.53
#